data_AF-A0A507DCV9-F1
#
_entry.id   AF-A0A507DCV9-F1
#
_cell.length_a   1.000
_cell.length_b   1.000
_cell.length_c   1.000
_cell.angle_alpha   90.00
_cell.angle_beta   90.00
_cell.angle_gamma   90.00
#
_symmetry.space_group_name_H-M   'P 1'
#
loop_
_entity.id
_entity.type
_entity.pdbx_description
1 polymer ?
#
loop_
_entity_poly.entity_id
_entity_poly.type
_entity_poly.pdbx_seq_one_letter_code
_entity_poly.pdbx_strand_id
1 'polypeptide(L)'
;MASVPISSPPDHLHTVMLAVDPASFAYDYQDTTQPNGHSQLRAVKSSTYTHDHVIINRAARLVSTGHVVGFPTETVYGLAANALDPCAVSKIFIAKNRPPDNPLIVHISSLAMLYTHILPPGTKLPSSYEKAIEAHWPGPLTILLPKSPAIPNEVVANQPTVGVRFPSHPVARALIEACGFPVAAPSANTSGRPSPTLACHVFADLDGRIPLVIDGGPCLSGVESTVLDGLSCPPAILRPGGVTYEELRGLKGMEGLRVHGRDFRDEMLESAPTTPGMKYRHYTPDCQVVLIEHSEDMDEKMSSVISSLRNMLQTIGILRTRNHVIQKPRVDIEEYHLGSTPNQVAHQLFKGLRELESRGVSVILVEGISDTDEGLAVMNRVRKAASRIIA
;
A
#
# COMPACT_ATOMS: atom_id res chain seq x y z
N MET A 1 31.59 -29.47 12.36
CA MET A 1 30.19 -29.51 11.86
C MET A 1 29.28 -29.58 13.07
N ALA A 2 28.74 -28.44 13.51
CA ALA A 2 27.76 -28.40 14.58
C ALA A 2 26.39 -28.15 13.94
N SER A 3 25.50 -29.12 14.08
CA SER A 3 24.12 -29.11 13.58
C SER A 3 23.30 -28.03 14.30
N VAL A 4 22.77 -27.08 13.53
CA VAL A 4 21.78 -26.10 13.97
C VAL A 4 20.47 -26.85 14.27
N PRO A 5 19.83 -26.66 15.44
CA PRO A 5 18.57 -27.31 15.74
C PRO A 5 17.46 -26.72 14.86
N ILE A 6 16.72 -27.61 14.21
CA ILE A 6 15.52 -27.31 13.44
C ILE A 6 14.51 -26.69 14.41
N SER A 7 14.17 -25.42 14.18
CA SER A 7 13.16 -24.71 14.96
C SER A 7 11.82 -25.44 14.89
N SER A 8 11.21 -25.67 16.04
CA SER A 8 9.81 -26.06 16.18
C SER A 8 8.90 -25.16 15.31
N PRO A 9 7.79 -25.69 14.76
CA PRO A 9 6.84 -24.87 14.02
C PRO A 9 6.34 -23.73 14.91
N PRO A 10 6.12 -22.52 14.38
CA PRO A 10 5.62 -21.41 15.17
C PRO A 10 4.28 -21.81 15.80
N ASP A 11 4.10 -21.50 17.09
CA ASP A 11 2.80 -21.61 17.76
C ASP A 11 1.75 -20.96 16.86
N HIS A 12 0.77 -21.72 16.38
CA HIS A 12 -0.30 -21.20 15.56
C HIS A 12 -1.06 -20.15 16.38
N LEU A 13 -0.89 -18.87 16.02
CA LEU A 13 -1.59 -17.78 16.66
C LEU A 13 -3.07 -17.85 16.24
N HIS A 14 -3.98 -17.74 17.19
CA HIS A 14 -5.38 -17.57 16.87
C HIS A 14 -5.64 -16.11 16.44
N THR A 15 -5.82 -15.87 15.14
CA THR A 15 -6.14 -14.54 14.62
C THR A 15 -7.56 -14.15 15.01
N VAL A 16 -7.72 -12.96 15.57
CA VAL A 16 -9.05 -12.37 15.80
C VAL A 16 -9.26 -11.22 14.84
N MET A 17 -10.47 -11.09 14.28
CA MET A 17 -10.87 -9.90 13.53
C MET A 17 -11.86 -9.09 14.38
N LEU A 18 -11.57 -7.81 14.61
CA LEU A 18 -12.39 -6.92 15.45
C LEU A 18 -12.80 -5.69 14.64
N ALA A 19 -14.11 -5.49 14.51
CA ALA A 19 -14.68 -4.33 13.85
C ALA A 19 -14.51 -3.06 14.69
N VAL A 20 -14.18 -1.96 14.02
CA VAL A 20 -13.98 -0.64 14.60
C VAL A 20 -14.63 0.37 13.67
N ASP A 21 -15.52 1.22 14.20
CA ASP A 21 -16.11 2.30 13.41
C ASP A 21 -15.09 3.45 13.27
N PRO A 22 -14.66 3.82 12.04
CA PRO A 22 -13.79 4.98 11.85
C PRO A 22 -14.38 6.28 12.41
N ALA A 23 -15.71 6.41 12.49
CA ALA A 23 -16.39 7.59 13.04
C ALA A 23 -16.19 7.75 14.56
N SER A 24 -15.73 6.71 15.28
CA SER A 24 -15.35 6.81 16.69
C SER A 24 -14.15 7.71 16.94
N PHE A 25 -13.36 8.03 15.90
CA PHE A 25 -12.16 8.84 15.99
C PHE A 25 -12.29 10.09 15.13
N ALA A 26 -12.39 11.25 15.77
CA ALA A 26 -12.39 12.54 15.08
C ALA A 26 -10.99 13.17 15.14
N TYR A 27 -10.54 13.70 14.02
CA TYR A 27 -9.29 14.45 13.93
C TYR A 27 -9.57 15.79 13.24
N ASP A 28 -9.64 16.86 14.02
CA ASP A 28 -9.77 18.20 13.46
C ASP A 28 -8.42 18.69 12.91
N TYR A 29 -8.48 19.26 11.72
CA TYR A 29 -7.35 19.89 11.04
C TYR A 29 -7.27 21.36 11.47
N GLN A 30 -6.96 21.62 12.74
CA GLN A 30 -6.76 22.99 13.19
C GLN A 30 -5.29 23.39 13.03
N ASP A 31 -5.08 24.42 12.23
CA ASP A 31 -3.79 25.06 11.99
C ASP A 31 -3.39 25.90 13.21
N THR A 32 -2.91 25.26 14.29
CA THR A 32 -2.33 26.00 15.40
C THR A 32 -0.87 26.29 15.07
N THR A 33 -0.61 27.50 14.59
CA THR A 33 0.73 28.05 14.44
C THR A 33 1.34 28.26 15.84
N GLN A 34 2.34 27.44 16.19
CA GLN A 34 3.22 27.71 17.32
C GLN A 34 4.15 28.89 16.97
N PRO A 35 4.77 29.59 17.96
CA PRO A 35 5.71 30.71 17.74
C PRO A 35 6.91 30.38 16.82
N ASN A 36 7.10 29.10 16.50
CA ASN A 36 8.21 28.55 15.73
C ASN A 36 7.83 28.28 14.26
N GLY A 37 6.61 28.63 13.82
CA GLY A 37 6.16 28.51 12.43
C GLY A 37 5.74 27.11 11.98
N HIS A 38 5.58 26.16 12.90
CA HIS A 38 5.09 24.81 12.59
C HIS A 38 3.62 24.67 13.00
N SER A 39 2.78 24.24 12.05
CA SER A 39 1.39 23.85 12.29
C SER A 39 1.37 22.54 13.09
N GLN A 40 0.61 22.53 14.20
CA GLN A 40 0.45 21.34 15.03
C GLN A 40 -0.93 20.75 14.82
N LEU A 41 -0.99 19.51 14.33
CA LEU A 41 -2.22 18.74 14.23
C LEU A 41 -2.59 18.20 15.61
N ARG A 42 -3.61 18.77 16.22
CA ARG A 42 -4.12 18.30 17.50
C ARG A 42 -5.42 17.53 17.27
N ALA A 43 -5.41 16.24 17.59
CA ALA A 43 -6.64 15.46 17.66
C ALA A 43 -7.57 16.11 18.69
N VAL A 44 -8.76 16.51 18.29
CA VAL A 44 -9.84 16.78 19.23
C VAL A 44 -10.29 15.42 19.73
N LYS A 45 -9.83 15.04 20.93
CA LYS A 45 -10.26 13.80 21.57
C LYS A 45 -11.78 13.83 21.67
N SER A 46 -12.44 12.93 20.92
CA SER A 46 -13.85 12.63 21.13
C SER A 46 -14.08 12.40 22.62
N SER A 47 -15.05 13.10 23.19
CA SER A 47 -15.34 13.10 24.63
C SER A 47 -15.89 11.75 25.13
N THR A 48 -16.09 10.77 24.25
CA THR A 48 -16.70 9.48 24.58
C THR A 48 -15.74 8.33 24.33
N TYR A 49 -15.27 7.71 25.40
CA TYR A 49 -14.48 6.48 25.33
C TYR A 49 -15.40 5.30 24.97
N THR A 50 -15.30 4.82 23.73
CA THR A 50 -16.16 3.76 23.19
C THR A 50 -15.48 2.38 23.23
N HIS A 51 -16.22 1.32 22.87
CA HIS A 51 -15.65 -0.03 22.69
C HIS A 51 -14.48 -0.03 21.68
N ASP A 52 -14.57 0.80 20.64
CA ASP A 52 -13.52 0.94 19.63
C ASP A 52 -12.19 1.42 20.23
N HIS A 53 -12.22 2.28 21.24
CA HIS A 53 -11.03 2.70 21.95
C HIS A 53 -10.38 1.54 22.72
N VAL A 54 -11.17 0.61 23.25
CA VAL A 54 -10.67 -0.62 23.89
C VAL A 54 -9.96 -1.51 22.87
N ILE A 55 -10.52 -1.66 21.66
CA ILE A 55 -9.92 -2.43 20.58
C ILE A 55 -8.59 -1.80 20.14
N ILE A 56 -8.55 -0.49 19.96
CA ILE A 56 -7.32 0.23 19.60
C ILE A 56 -6.25 0.09 20.68
N ASN A 57 -6.61 0.25 21.96
CA ASN A 57 -5.65 0.07 23.06
C ASN A 57 -5.14 -1.37 23.16
N ARG A 58 -5.99 -2.37 22.87
CA ARG A 58 -5.58 -3.77 22.77
C ARG A 58 -4.58 -3.98 21.62
N ALA A 59 -4.86 -3.42 20.45
CA ALA A 59 -3.97 -3.47 19.30
C ALA A 59 -2.62 -2.79 19.59
N ALA A 60 -2.64 -1.59 20.17
CA ALA A 60 -1.44 -0.87 20.58
C ALA A 60 -0.59 -1.70 21.55
N ARG A 61 -1.21 -2.34 22.56
CA ARG A 61 -0.49 -3.23 23.49
C ARG A 61 0.14 -4.44 22.79
N LEU A 62 -0.54 -5.02 21.79
CA LEU A 62 0.05 -6.10 20.98
C LEU A 62 1.30 -5.60 20.23
N VAL A 63 1.20 -4.44 19.57
CA VAL A 63 2.34 -3.85 18.86
C VAL A 63 3.49 -3.48 19.81
N SER A 64 3.20 -2.91 20.99
CA SER A 64 4.21 -2.57 22.01
C SER A 64 4.88 -3.81 22.62
N THR A 65 4.22 -4.97 22.61
CA THR A 65 4.80 -6.25 23.04
C THR A 65 5.48 -7.01 21.88
N GLY A 66 5.72 -6.31 20.76
CA GLY A 66 6.44 -6.82 19.60
C GLY A 66 5.63 -7.77 18.74
N HIS A 67 4.30 -7.78 18.82
CA HIS A 67 3.44 -8.48 17.85
C HIS A 67 3.17 -7.59 16.63
N VAL A 68 2.62 -8.20 15.58
CA VAL A 68 2.20 -7.48 14.36
C VAL A 68 0.68 -7.48 14.23
N VAL A 69 0.08 -6.38 13.80
CA VAL A 69 -1.39 -6.22 13.73
C VAL A 69 -1.81 -5.73 12.36
N GLY A 70 -2.82 -6.36 11.76
CA GLY A 70 -3.45 -5.86 10.53
C GLY A 70 -4.34 -4.67 10.85
N PHE A 71 -4.22 -3.57 10.10
CA PHE A 71 -5.03 -2.36 10.31
C PHE A 71 -5.36 -1.65 9.00
N PRO A 72 -6.51 -0.95 8.92
CA PRO A 72 -6.91 -0.23 7.71
C PRO A 72 -6.13 1.08 7.54
N THR A 73 -5.94 1.49 6.29
CA THR A 73 -5.58 2.87 5.91
C THR A 73 -6.51 3.35 4.79
N GLU A 74 -6.40 4.60 4.36
CA GLU A 74 -7.13 5.11 3.21
C GLU A 74 -6.69 4.48 1.89
N THR A 75 -5.48 3.89 1.86
CA THR A 75 -4.89 3.27 0.66
C THR A 75 -5.18 1.78 0.55
N VAL A 76 -4.49 0.97 1.36
CA VAL A 76 -4.59 -0.48 1.51
C VAL A 76 -4.40 -0.82 2.99
N TYR A 77 -4.84 -1.99 3.43
CA TYR A 77 -4.56 -2.47 4.78
C TYR A 77 -3.05 -2.67 5.00
N GLY A 78 -2.56 -2.21 6.15
CA GLY A 78 -1.17 -2.30 6.56
C GLY A 78 -0.95 -3.35 7.65
N LEU A 79 0.29 -3.83 7.79
CA LEU A 79 0.71 -4.75 8.84
C LEU A 79 1.65 -4.03 9.82
N ALA A 80 1.10 -3.56 10.94
CA ALA A 80 1.78 -2.72 11.92
C ALA A 80 2.78 -3.50 12.78
N ALA A 81 4.01 -2.99 12.87
CA ALA A 81 4.96 -3.32 13.94
C ALA A 81 5.62 -2.04 14.48
N ASN A 82 6.18 -2.11 15.68
CA ASN A 82 7.00 -1.02 16.21
C ASN A 82 8.22 -0.76 15.31
N ALA A 83 8.30 0.42 14.69
CA ALA A 83 9.39 0.76 13.77
C ALA A 83 10.76 0.92 14.46
N LEU A 84 10.78 1.02 15.79
CA LEU A 84 11.99 1.21 16.60
C LEU A 84 12.53 -0.13 17.13
N ASP A 85 11.80 -1.23 16.96
CA ASP A 85 12.17 -2.56 17.44
C ASP A 85 12.48 -3.50 16.26
N PRO A 86 13.76 -3.86 16.03
CA PRO A 86 14.13 -4.74 14.92
C PRO A 86 13.52 -6.15 15.04
N CYS A 87 13.25 -6.63 16.25
CA CYS A 87 12.60 -7.93 16.46
C CYS A 87 11.12 -7.90 16.04
N ALA A 88 10.42 -6.81 16.37
CA ALA A 88 9.05 -6.60 15.93
C ALA A 88 8.96 -6.46 14.41
N VAL A 89 9.89 -5.70 13.81
CA VAL A 89 9.98 -5.52 12.35
C VAL A 89 10.25 -6.86 11.64
N SER A 90 11.11 -7.71 12.20
CA SER A 90 11.40 -9.04 11.65
C SER A 90 10.15 -9.92 11.52
N LYS A 91 9.19 -9.80 12.45
CA LYS A 91 7.92 -10.54 12.39
C LYS A 91 7.03 -10.13 11.21
N ILE A 92 7.15 -8.90 10.69
CA ILE A 92 6.49 -8.49 9.43
C ILE A 92 7.00 -9.37 8.29
N PHE A 93 8.32 -9.52 8.18
CA PHE A 93 8.93 -10.30 7.11
C PHE A 93 8.55 -11.78 7.21
N ILE A 94 8.56 -12.34 8.43
CA ILE A 94 8.16 -13.72 8.71
C ILE A 94 6.68 -13.94 8.35
N ALA A 95 5.77 -13.12 8.88
CA ALA A 95 4.32 -13.30 8.66
C ALA A 95 3.96 -13.24 7.17
N LYS A 96 4.58 -12.31 6.43
CA LYS A 96 4.33 -12.10 5.00
C LYS A 96 5.11 -13.04 4.08
N ASN A 97 6.07 -13.81 4.60
CA ASN A 97 7.10 -14.46 3.78
C ASN A 97 7.76 -13.48 2.79
N ARG A 98 8.18 -12.31 3.31
CA ARG A 98 8.72 -11.20 2.52
C ARG A 98 10.27 -11.20 2.59
N PRO A 99 10.97 -10.95 1.47
CA PRO A 99 12.42 -10.75 1.48
C PRO A 99 12.85 -9.55 2.36
N PRO A 100 13.89 -9.70 3.19
CA PRO A 100 14.33 -8.65 4.12
C PRO A 100 15.03 -7.46 3.46
N ASP A 101 15.41 -7.59 2.18
CA ASP A 101 16.03 -6.52 1.38
C ASP A 101 15.02 -5.55 0.76
N ASN A 102 13.72 -5.69 1.09
CA ASN A 102 12.66 -4.83 0.61
C ASN A 102 12.17 -3.89 1.74
N PRO A 103 12.54 -2.59 1.70
CA PRO A 103 12.29 -1.66 2.79
C PRO A 103 10.79 -1.49 3.10
N LEU A 104 10.50 -0.93 4.27
CA LEU A 104 9.15 -0.70 4.80
C LEU A 104 8.88 0.81 4.89
N ILE A 105 7.60 1.18 4.77
CA ILE A 105 7.15 2.56 5.01
C ILE A 105 6.81 2.70 6.48
N VAL A 106 7.35 3.75 7.10
CA VAL A 106 7.08 4.12 8.48
C VAL A 106 5.94 5.11 8.55
N HIS A 107 4.94 4.80 9.37
CA HIS A 107 3.75 5.60 9.57
C HIS A 107 3.85 6.38 10.88
N ILE A 108 3.45 7.65 10.83
CA ILE A 108 3.45 8.58 11.96
C ILE A 108 2.04 9.12 12.23
N SER A 109 1.78 9.56 13.45
CA SER A 109 0.52 10.23 13.83
C SER A 109 0.66 11.74 14.05
N SER A 110 1.88 12.28 14.01
CA SER A 110 2.17 13.71 14.17
C SER A 110 3.55 14.09 13.64
N LEU A 111 3.74 15.38 13.30
CA LEU A 111 5.07 15.92 12.97
C LEU A 111 6.03 15.86 14.18
N ALA A 112 5.53 15.96 15.41
CA ALA A 112 6.36 15.78 16.60
C ALA A 112 7.01 14.39 16.63
N MET A 113 6.25 13.34 16.28
CA MET A 113 6.77 11.97 16.17
C MET A 113 7.83 11.85 15.06
N LEU A 114 7.62 12.52 13.91
CA LEU A 114 8.62 12.58 12.84
C LEU A 114 9.95 13.15 13.34
N TYR A 115 9.93 14.33 13.97
CA TYR A 115 11.14 14.99 14.45
C TYR A 115 11.80 14.24 15.62
N THR A 116 11.01 13.59 16.46
CA THR A 116 11.53 12.88 17.66
C THR A 116 12.19 11.56 17.30
N HIS A 117 11.62 10.80 16.36
CA HIS A 117 12.02 9.41 16.12
C HIS A 117 12.63 9.17 14.74
N ILE A 118 12.20 9.89 13.70
CA ILE A 118 12.55 9.53 12.32
C ILE A 118 13.71 10.34 11.77
N LEU A 119 13.69 11.66 11.95
CA LEU A 119 14.73 12.53 11.41
C LEU A 119 15.98 12.54 12.31
N PRO A 120 17.19 12.65 11.73
CA PRO A 120 18.39 12.90 12.52
C PRO A 120 18.24 14.22 13.32
N PRO A 121 18.75 14.29 14.58
CA PRO A 121 18.67 15.50 15.40
C PRO A 121 19.18 16.75 14.67
N GLY A 122 18.41 17.84 14.73
CA GLY A 122 18.75 19.11 14.08
C GLY A 122 18.42 19.19 12.58
N THR A 123 17.89 18.12 11.98
CA THR A 123 17.48 18.13 10.57
C THR A 123 16.11 18.77 10.40
N LYS A 124 15.99 19.69 9.42
CA LYS A 124 14.69 20.24 9.00
C LYS A 124 14.15 19.46 7.80
N LEU A 125 12.82 19.47 7.64
CA LEU A 125 12.21 18.97 6.41
C LEU A 125 12.72 19.80 5.21
N PRO A 126 13.17 19.16 4.12
CA PRO A 126 13.52 19.86 2.90
C PRO A 126 12.34 20.70 2.39
N SER A 127 12.62 21.94 1.94
CA SER A 127 11.59 22.84 1.42
C SER A 127 10.92 22.31 0.15
N SER A 128 11.57 21.39 -0.58
CA SER A 128 10.96 20.68 -1.70
C SER A 128 9.67 19.96 -1.32
N TYR A 129 9.56 19.45 -0.08
CA TYR A 129 8.37 18.72 0.36
C TYR A 129 7.26 19.62 0.91
N GLU A 130 7.51 20.89 1.18
CA GLU A 130 6.62 21.75 1.98
C GLU A 130 5.20 21.79 1.41
N LYS A 131 5.05 22.08 0.11
CA LYS A 131 3.74 22.15 -0.54
C LYS A 131 3.07 20.79 -0.75
N ALA A 132 3.85 19.74 -0.98
CA ALA A 132 3.32 18.39 -1.10
C ALA A 132 2.78 17.87 0.26
N ILE A 133 3.48 18.17 1.35
CA ILE A 133 3.04 17.85 2.72
C ILE A 133 1.79 18.67 3.08
N GLU A 134 1.80 19.98 2.84
CA GLU A 134 0.65 20.85 3.12
C GLU A 134 -0.63 20.39 2.40
N ALA A 135 -0.50 19.95 1.15
CA ALA A 135 -1.64 19.51 0.34
C ALA A 135 -2.09 18.06 0.63
N HIS A 136 -1.17 17.14 0.91
CA HIS A 136 -1.47 15.70 0.88
C HIS A 136 -1.17 14.95 2.18
N TRP A 137 -0.65 15.60 3.22
CA TRP A 137 -0.57 15.02 4.56
C TRP A 137 -1.63 15.60 5.48
N PRO A 138 -2.25 14.76 6.33
CA PRO A 138 -2.32 13.31 6.26
C PRO A 138 -3.00 12.83 4.98
N GLY A 139 -2.51 11.73 4.42
CA GLY A 139 -3.05 11.17 3.20
C GLY A 139 -2.11 10.21 2.48
N PRO A 140 -2.41 9.90 1.21
CA PRO A 140 -1.77 8.84 0.45
C PRO A 140 -0.41 9.24 -0.15
N LEU A 141 0.30 10.18 0.49
CA LEU A 141 1.66 10.58 0.11
C LEU A 141 2.69 9.97 1.06
N THR A 142 3.73 9.38 0.51
CA THR A 142 4.93 8.92 1.21
C THR A 142 6.12 9.73 0.71
N ILE A 143 6.94 10.27 1.60
CA ILE A 143 8.14 11.02 1.25
C ILE A 143 9.40 10.28 1.73
N LEU A 144 10.49 10.37 0.98
CA LEU A 144 11.79 9.86 1.40
C LEU A 144 12.54 10.88 2.27
N LEU A 145 13.02 10.43 3.42
CA LEU A 145 13.78 11.26 4.35
C LEU A 145 15.05 10.55 4.80
N PRO A 146 16.11 11.27 5.19
CA PRO A 146 17.23 10.67 5.92
C PRO A 146 16.72 10.04 7.22
N LYS A 147 17.25 8.88 7.59
CA LYS A 147 16.84 8.19 8.82
C LYS A 147 17.73 8.56 10.01
N SER A 148 17.13 8.64 11.19
CA SER A 148 17.86 8.72 12.46
C SER A 148 18.48 7.35 12.81
N PRO A 149 19.44 7.30 13.74
CA PRO A 149 19.95 6.04 14.29
C PRO A 149 18.88 5.20 15.02
N ALA A 150 17.76 5.81 15.43
CA ALA A 150 16.67 5.09 16.09
C ALA A 150 15.88 4.20 15.13
N ILE A 151 16.00 4.39 13.81
CA ILE A 151 15.38 3.54 12.79
C ILE A 151 16.32 2.38 12.43
N PRO A 152 15.96 1.13 12.79
CA PRO A 152 16.78 -0.04 12.52
C PRO A 152 16.95 -0.29 11.02
N ASN A 153 18.03 -0.99 10.66
CA ASN A 153 18.33 -1.28 9.25
C ASN A 153 17.33 -2.27 8.64
N GLU A 154 16.67 -3.08 9.46
CA GLU A 154 15.60 -3.99 9.09
C GLU A 154 14.40 -3.26 8.49
N VAL A 155 14.16 -2.00 8.89
CA VAL A 155 13.09 -1.16 8.31
C VAL A 155 13.47 -0.69 6.91
N VAL A 156 14.73 -0.33 6.71
CA VAL A 156 15.19 0.38 5.50
C VAL A 156 16.03 -0.48 4.56
N ALA A 157 16.18 -1.77 4.83
CA ALA A 157 17.04 -2.67 4.07
C ALA A 157 18.48 -2.13 3.88
N ASN A 158 19.08 -1.60 4.95
CA ASN A 158 20.40 -0.93 4.97
C ASN A 158 20.51 0.37 4.14
N GLN A 159 19.40 0.94 3.67
CA GLN A 159 19.40 2.23 2.99
C GLN A 159 19.60 3.40 3.96
N PRO A 160 20.21 4.52 3.52
CA PRO A 160 20.38 5.72 4.35
C PRO A 160 19.07 6.51 4.54
N THR A 161 18.06 6.20 3.73
CA THR A 161 16.76 6.88 3.73
C THR A 161 15.63 5.96 4.19
N VAL A 162 14.55 6.58 4.66
CA VAL A 162 13.32 5.91 5.10
C VAL A 162 12.12 6.57 4.42
N GLY A 163 11.19 5.74 3.93
CA GLY A 163 9.91 6.22 3.44
C GLY A 163 8.97 6.49 4.62
N VAL A 164 8.44 7.71 4.71
CA VAL A 164 7.56 8.14 5.81
C VAL A 164 6.21 8.55 5.26
N ARG A 165 5.15 8.19 5.98
CA ARG A 165 3.78 8.57 5.65
C ARG A 165 3.00 8.99 6.89
N PHE A 166 2.14 9.99 6.72
CA PHE A 166 1.12 10.35 7.69
C PHE A 166 -0.25 9.92 7.14
N PRO A 167 -0.81 8.76 7.53
CA PRO A 167 -2.09 8.28 6.98
C PRO A 167 -3.27 9.14 7.44
N SER A 168 -4.25 9.36 6.56
CA SER A 168 -5.48 10.12 6.89
C SER A 168 -6.56 9.27 7.56
N HIS A 169 -6.48 7.95 7.47
CA HIS A 169 -7.50 7.06 8.04
C HIS A 169 -7.61 7.19 9.57
N PRO A 170 -8.80 7.47 10.13
CA PRO A 170 -8.96 7.70 11.57
C PRO A 170 -8.47 6.54 12.44
N VAL A 171 -8.81 5.31 12.10
CA VAL A 171 -8.35 4.10 12.80
C VAL A 171 -6.82 3.94 12.78
N ALA A 172 -6.16 4.23 11.64
CA ALA A 172 -4.70 4.17 11.54
C ALA A 172 -4.05 5.19 12.48
N ARG A 173 -4.56 6.42 12.46
CA ARG A 173 -4.07 7.49 13.33
C ARG A 173 -4.26 7.13 14.80
N ALA A 174 -5.42 6.60 15.17
CA ALA A 174 -5.73 6.20 16.53
C ALA A 174 -4.79 5.10 17.04
N LEU A 175 -4.50 4.11 16.20
CA LEU A 175 -3.55 3.05 16.52
C LEU A 175 -2.14 3.61 16.73
N ILE A 176 -1.63 4.43 15.81
CA ILE A 176 -0.25 4.96 15.88
C ILE A 176 -0.11 5.93 17.08
N GLU A 177 -1.13 6.74 17.35
CA GLU A 177 -1.19 7.60 18.53
C GLU A 177 -1.19 6.78 19.83
N ALA A 178 -2.04 5.74 19.92
CA ALA A 178 -2.10 4.87 21.09
C ALA A 178 -0.81 4.07 21.32
N CYS A 179 -0.07 3.74 20.26
CA CYS A 179 1.26 3.13 20.37
C CYS A 179 2.29 4.10 20.99
N GLY A 180 2.20 5.39 20.69
CA GLY A 180 3.16 6.39 21.15
C GLY A 180 4.53 6.35 20.44
N PHE A 181 4.68 5.55 19.38
CA PHE A 181 5.89 5.43 18.57
C PHE A 181 5.54 5.22 17.09
N PRO A 182 6.45 5.49 16.14
CA PRO A 182 6.20 5.24 14.73
C PRO A 182 6.03 3.76 14.41
N VAL A 183 5.17 3.46 13.43
CA VAL A 183 4.81 2.08 13.06
C VAL A 183 5.31 1.75 11.67
N ALA A 184 6.13 0.71 11.54
CA ALA A 184 6.51 0.18 10.23
C ALA A 184 5.34 -0.66 9.70
N ALA A 185 4.87 -0.37 8.49
CA ALA A 185 3.71 -1.06 7.92
C ALA A 185 3.78 -1.16 6.39
N PRO A 186 4.17 -2.33 5.83
CA PRO A 186 3.87 -2.65 4.44
C PRO A 186 2.38 -3.06 4.32
N SER A 187 1.92 -3.31 3.10
CA SER A 187 0.60 -3.92 2.86
C SER A 187 0.43 -5.25 3.60
N ALA A 188 -0.78 -5.59 4.04
CA ALA A 188 -1.05 -6.74 4.92
C ALA A 188 -1.40 -8.05 4.18
N ASN A 189 -0.69 -8.35 3.09
CA ASN A 189 -0.86 -9.56 2.28
C ASN A 189 0.34 -10.51 2.40
N THR A 190 0.17 -11.78 2.01
CA THR A 190 1.34 -12.63 1.74
C THR A 190 2.13 -12.04 0.55
N SER A 191 3.46 -12.03 0.64
CA SER A 191 4.33 -11.39 -0.34
C SER A 191 4.06 -11.93 -1.75
N GLY A 192 3.86 -11.01 -2.71
CA GLY A 192 3.50 -11.34 -4.10
C GLY A 192 2.02 -11.19 -4.42
N ARG A 193 1.12 -11.51 -3.47
CA ARG A 193 -0.34 -11.45 -3.67
C ARG A 193 -0.85 -10.01 -3.88
N PRO A 194 -2.06 -9.81 -4.45
CA PRO A 194 -2.70 -8.49 -4.54
C PRO A 194 -2.80 -7.81 -3.17
N SER A 195 -2.63 -6.49 -3.10
CA SER A 195 -2.69 -5.78 -1.81
C SER A 195 -4.11 -5.83 -1.22
N PRO A 196 -4.26 -5.90 0.10
CA PRO A 196 -5.57 -6.06 0.73
C PRO A 196 -6.27 -4.72 0.89
N THR A 197 -7.47 -4.58 0.33
CA THR A 197 -8.35 -3.40 0.50
C THR A 197 -9.52 -3.61 1.46
N LEU A 198 -9.62 -4.82 2.05
CA LEU A 198 -10.65 -5.23 3.01
C LEU A 198 -9.99 -6.06 4.12
N ALA A 199 -10.56 -6.05 5.32
CA ALA A 199 -10.08 -6.85 6.44
C ALA A 199 -10.10 -8.35 6.13
N CYS A 200 -11.13 -8.83 5.41
CA CYS A 200 -11.23 -10.22 4.98
C CYS A 200 -10.08 -10.64 4.05
N HIS A 201 -9.52 -9.73 3.25
CA HIS A 201 -8.32 -10.01 2.44
C HIS A 201 -7.09 -10.25 3.32
N VAL A 202 -6.96 -9.49 4.41
CA VAL A 202 -5.87 -9.66 5.39
C VAL A 202 -6.03 -10.99 6.11
N PHE A 203 -7.25 -11.29 6.56
CA PHE A 203 -7.57 -12.53 7.26
C PHE A 203 -7.26 -13.74 6.37
N ALA A 204 -7.72 -13.75 5.12
CA ALA A 204 -7.45 -14.85 4.18
C ALA A 204 -5.95 -15.09 3.94
N ASP A 205 -5.13 -14.04 3.96
CA ASP A 205 -3.70 -14.14 3.68
C ASP A 205 -2.84 -14.47 4.92
N LEU A 206 -3.24 -14.00 6.11
CA LEU A 206 -2.39 -13.96 7.30
C LEU A 206 -3.00 -14.66 8.53
N ASP A 207 -4.13 -15.36 8.37
CA ASP A 207 -4.69 -16.17 9.46
C ASP A 207 -3.66 -17.20 9.97
N GLY A 208 -3.61 -17.38 11.28
CA GLY A 208 -2.63 -18.24 11.95
C GLY A 208 -1.27 -17.56 12.18
N ARG A 209 -1.00 -16.41 11.55
CA ARG A 209 0.33 -15.76 11.55
C ARG A 209 0.39 -14.47 12.35
N ILE A 210 -0.76 -13.84 12.59
CA ILE A 210 -0.88 -12.57 13.30
C ILE A 210 -2.02 -12.67 14.34
N PRO A 211 -1.91 -12.02 15.51
CA PRO A 211 -2.92 -12.15 16.56
C PRO A 211 -4.20 -11.35 16.30
N LEU A 212 -4.16 -10.30 15.48
CA LEU A 212 -5.28 -9.36 15.34
C LEU A 212 -5.33 -8.70 13.95
N VAL A 213 -6.54 -8.60 13.41
CA VAL A 213 -6.91 -7.73 12.29
C VAL A 213 -7.99 -6.76 12.79
N ILE A 214 -7.74 -5.46 12.64
CA ILE A 214 -8.76 -4.43 12.87
C ILE A 214 -9.55 -4.26 11.58
N ASP A 215 -10.85 -4.47 11.62
CA ASP A 215 -11.74 -4.21 10.49
C ASP A 215 -12.33 -2.80 10.62
N GLY A 216 -11.81 -1.87 9.82
CA GLY A 216 -12.35 -0.51 9.72
C GLY A 216 -13.08 -0.26 8.40
N GLY A 217 -13.56 -1.31 7.75
CA GLY A 217 -14.25 -1.22 6.47
C GLY A 217 -13.32 -1.15 5.24
N PRO A 218 -13.87 -0.85 4.06
CA PRO A 218 -13.11 -0.78 2.81
C PRO A 218 -12.17 0.43 2.76
N CYS A 219 -10.98 0.24 2.17
CA CYS A 219 -10.07 1.34 1.86
C CYS A 219 -10.66 2.27 0.78
N LEU A 220 -10.31 3.56 0.81
CA LEU A 220 -10.86 4.58 -0.08
C LEU A 220 -10.18 4.64 -1.45
N SER A 221 -8.84 4.59 -1.52
CA SER A 221 -8.10 4.71 -2.79
C SER A 221 -7.95 3.38 -3.53
N GLY A 222 -7.83 2.26 -2.83
CA GLY A 222 -7.63 0.92 -3.41
C GLY A 222 -6.25 0.64 -4.02
N VAL A 223 -5.39 1.64 -4.14
CA VAL A 223 -3.96 1.51 -4.48
C VAL A 223 -3.09 2.07 -3.36
N GLU A 224 -1.81 1.66 -3.31
CA GLU A 224 -0.87 2.15 -2.30
C GLU A 224 -0.54 3.64 -2.47
N SER A 225 0.09 4.21 -1.45
CA SER A 225 0.56 5.60 -1.47
C SER A 225 1.57 5.88 -2.58
N THR A 226 1.52 7.11 -3.09
CA THR A 226 2.54 7.68 -3.96
C THR A 226 3.82 7.88 -3.17
N VAL A 227 4.95 7.48 -3.73
CA VAL A 227 6.27 7.63 -3.12
C VAL A 227 7.03 8.72 -3.85
N LEU A 228 7.29 9.82 -3.16
CA LEU A 228 7.99 10.99 -3.65
C LEU A 228 9.40 11.06 -3.06
N ASP A 229 10.38 11.16 -3.94
CA ASP A 229 11.76 11.53 -3.64
C ASP A 229 11.99 13.00 -4.03
N GLY A 230 11.91 13.86 -3.03
CA GLY A 230 12.30 15.27 -3.09
C GLY A 230 13.69 15.54 -2.51
N LEU A 231 14.49 14.49 -2.21
CA LEU A 231 15.91 14.62 -1.90
C LEU A 231 16.74 14.73 -3.20
N SER A 232 16.25 14.09 -4.27
CA SER A 232 16.77 14.22 -5.63
C SER A 232 16.41 15.56 -6.27
N CYS A 233 17.28 16.05 -7.17
CA CYS A 233 17.03 17.22 -8.01
C CYS A 233 17.26 16.84 -9.49
N PRO A 234 16.23 16.86 -10.34
CA PRO A 234 14.83 17.18 -10.04
C PRO A 234 14.14 16.10 -9.19
N PRO A 235 13.04 16.43 -8.48
CA PRO A 235 12.29 15.48 -7.67
C PRO A 235 11.70 14.35 -8.54
N ALA A 236 11.43 13.21 -7.92
CA ALA A 236 10.96 12.03 -8.62
C ALA A 236 9.86 11.27 -7.87
N ILE A 237 8.84 10.81 -8.60
CA ILE A 237 7.91 9.78 -8.14
C ILE A 237 8.57 8.42 -8.36
N LEU A 238 8.95 7.76 -7.27
CA LEU A 238 9.51 6.40 -7.32
C LEU A 238 8.43 5.33 -7.46
N ARG A 239 7.23 5.62 -6.95
CA ARG A 239 6.06 4.75 -7.09
C ARG A 239 4.79 5.60 -7.25
N PRO A 240 4.11 5.53 -8.41
CA PRO A 240 2.79 6.12 -8.57
C PRO A 240 1.77 5.44 -7.66
N GLY A 241 0.84 6.22 -7.10
CA GLY A 241 -0.13 5.76 -6.10
C GLY A 241 -1.30 6.73 -5.95
N GLY A 242 -1.86 6.81 -4.75
CA GLY A 242 -3.08 7.59 -4.47
C GLY A 242 -2.97 9.13 -4.58
N VAL A 243 -1.78 9.69 -4.80
CA VAL A 243 -1.60 11.09 -5.24
C VAL A 243 -1.07 11.08 -6.67
N THR A 244 -1.76 11.75 -7.59
CA THR A 244 -1.43 11.69 -9.02
C THR A 244 -0.18 12.50 -9.36
N TYR A 245 0.39 12.22 -10.54
CA TYR A 245 1.51 13.01 -11.06
C TYR A 245 1.09 14.45 -11.33
N GLU A 246 -0.14 14.63 -11.83
CA GLU A 246 -0.77 15.89 -12.18
C GLU A 246 -0.95 16.77 -10.93
N GLU A 247 -1.43 16.20 -9.82
CA GLU A 247 -1.57 16.88 -8.53
C GLU A 247 -0.23 17.38 -8.02
N LEU A 248 0.81 16.54 -8.05
CA LEU A 248 2.14 16.92 -7.54
C LEU A 248 2.85 17.93 -8.43
N ARG A 249 2.81 17.75 -9.76
CA ARG A 249 3.52 18.62 -10.71
C ARG A 249 3.07 20.09 -10.62
N GLY A 250 1.82 20.33 -10.25
CA GLY A 250 1.27 21.68 -10.09
C GLY A 250 1.81 22.44 -8.87
N LEU A 251 2.52 21.77 -7.95
CA LEU A 251 2.99 22.35 -6.70
C LEU A 251 4.36 23.02 -6.85
N LYS A 252 4.56 24.11 -6.11
CA LYS A 252 5.87 24.77 -6.00
C LYS A 252 6.90 23.80 -5.40
N GLY A 253 8.09 23.71 -5.99
CA GLY A 253 9.14 22.77 -5.59
C GLY A 253 9.07 21.41 -6.29
N MET A 254 8.05 21.19 -7.14
CA MET A 254 7.90 19.99 -7.99
C MET A 254 8.20 20.28 -9.46
N GLU A 255 8.94 21.37 -9.75
CA GLU A 255 9.33 21.71 -11.10
C GLU A 255 10.23 20.61 -11.68
N GLY A 256 9.91 20.15 -12.90
CA GLY A 256 10.66 19.06 -13.54
C GLY A 256 10.46 17.69 -12.89
N LEU A 257 9.39 17.50 -12.10
CA LEU A 257 9.02 16.20 -11.51
C LEU A 257 9.08 15.08 -12.56
N ARG A 258 9.81 14.02 -12.23
CA ARG A 258 9.94 12.83 -13.08
C ARG A 258 9.25 11.62 -12.46
N VAL A 259 8.88 10.64 -13.27
CA VAL A 259 8.30 9.37 -12.82
C VAL A 259 9.21 8.21 -13.19
N HIS A 260 9.58 7.41 -12.19
CA HIS A 260 10.36 6.20 -12.39
C HIS A 260 9.60 5.18 -13.25
N GLY A 261 10.27 4.64 -14.27
CA GLY A 261 9.70 3.70 -15.24
C GLY A 261 9.01 4.35 -16.45
N ARG A 262 8.68 5.64 -16.39
CA ARG A 262 8.13 6.44 -17.49
C ARG A 262 9.18 7.41 -18.06
N ASP A 263 9.75 8.25 -17.19
CA ASP A 263 10.64 9.34 -17.59
C ASP A 263 12.12 8.99 -17.40
N PHE A 264 12.43 8.06 -16.49
CA PHE A 264 13.78 7.54 -16.26
C PHE A 264 13.74 6.11 -15.71
N ARG A 265 14.86 5.38 -15.84
CA ARG A 265 15.13 4.10 -15.19
C ARG A 265 16.52 4.14 -14.59
N ASP A 266 16.70 3.50 -13.44
CA ASP A 266 17.97 3.44 -12.71
C ASP A 266 18.21 2.02 -12.24
N GLU A 267 19.17 1.33 -12.86
CA GLU A 267 19.51 -0.08 -12.55
C GLU A 267 20.02 -0.27 -11.12
N MET A 268 20.69 0.75 -10.54
CA MET A 268 21.13 0.70 -9.14
C MET A 268 19.92 0.77 -8.21
N LEU A 269 18.95 1.62 -8.52
CA LEU A 269 17.72 1.72 -7.74
C LEU A 269 16.83 0.48 -7.88
N GLU A 270 16.83 -0.18 -9.04
CA GLU A 270 16.09 -1.44 -9.26
C GLU A 270 16.72 -2.63 -8.51
N SER A 271 18.06 -2.68 -8.44
CA SER A 271 18.79 -3.74 -7.74
C SER A 271 18.77 -3.58 -6.21
N ALA A 272 18.81 -2.34 -5.72
CA ALA A 272 18.80 -1.97 -4.30
C ALA A 272 17.71 -0.90 -4.02
N PRO A 273 16.42 -1.30 -3.98
CA PRO A 273 15.33 -0.35 -3.90
C PRO A 273 15.30 0.40 -2.57
N THR A 274 15.10 1.72 -2.65
CA THR A 274 14.87 2.56 -1.48
C THR A 274 13.44 2.49 -0.97
N THR A 275 12.50 1.99 -1.79
CA THR A 275 11.08 1.93 -1.44
C THR A 275 10.38 0.64 -1.90
N PRO A 276 9.27 0.25 -1.24
CA PRO A 276 8.57 -0.97 -1.58
C PRO A 276 7.97 -0.95 -2.98
N GLY A 277 8.01 -2.10 -3.66
CA GLY A 277 7.26 -2.34 -4.90
C GLY A 277 8.05 -2.15 -6.19
N MET A 278 9.38 -2.06 -6.13
CA MET A 278 10.25 -1.83 -7.30
C MET A 278 10.89 -3.10 -7.88
N LYS A 279 11.43 -3.99 -7.03
CA LYS A 279 12.30 -5.10 -7.45
C LYS A 279 11.59 -6.42 -7.80
N TYR A 280 10.54 -6.78 -7.07
CA TYR A 280 9.90 -8.09 -7.20
C TYR A 280 8.61 -8.04 -8.03
N ARG A 281 8.18 -9.18 -8.58
CA ARG A 281 6.80 -9.32 -9.03
C ARG A 281 5.88 -9.11 -7.84
N HIS A 282 4.93 -8.22 -8.03
CA HIS A 282 4.00 -7.80 -7.00
C HIS A 282 2.60 -7.81 -7.62
N TYR A 283 1.61 -8.06 -6.77
CA TYR A 283 0.19 -7.97 -7.08
C TYR A 283 -0.35 -9.09 -7.97
N THR A 284 0.37 -10.20 -8.08
CA THR A 284 -0.02 -11.33 -8.91
C THR A 284 -0.91 -12.29 -8.09
N PRO A 285 -2.17 -12.51 -8.48
CA PRO A 285 -2.95 -13.65 -7.98
C PRO A 285 -2.31 -14.97 -8.43
N ASP A 286 -2.75 -16.09 -7.87
CA ASP A 286 -2.25 -17.42 -8.23
C ASP A 286 -2.62 -17.80 -9.67
N CYS A 287 -3.72 -17.23 -10.19
CA CYS A 287 -4.14 -17.36 -11.58
C CYS A 287 -3.34 -16.46 -12.54
N GLN A 288 -3.28 -16.84 -13.82
CA GLN A 288 -2.55 -16.07 -14.82
C GLN A 288 -3.22 -14.71 -15.07
N VAL A 289 -2.46 -13.61 -15.00
CA VAL A 289 -2.97 -12.28 -15.41
C VAL A 289 -2.46 -11.92 -16.81
N VAL A 290 -3.37 -11.50 -17.68
CA VAL A 290 -3.07 -10.96 -19.02
C VAL A 290 -3.60 -9.53 -19.11
N LEU A 291 -2.72 -8.58 -19.40
CA LEU A 291 -3.09 -7.19 -19.64
C LEU A 291 -3.31 -6.96 -21.14
N ILE A 292 -4.41 -6.31 -21.48
CA ILE A 292 -4.62 -5.74 -22.82
C ILE A 292 -4.46 -4.23 -22.68
N GLU A 293 -3.41 -3.68 -23.29
CA GLU A 293 -3.11 -2.26 -23.19
C GLU A 293 -4.22 -1.40 -23.79
N HIS A 294 -4.27 -0.15 -23.33
CA HIS A 294 -5.28 0.79 -23.76
C HIS A 294 -5.09 1.18 -25.24
N SER A 295 -6.01 0.77 -26.10
CA SER A 295 -6.00 1.07 -27.53
C SER A 295 -7.41 1.08 -28.12
N GLU A 296 -7.56 1.62 -29.33
CA GLU A 296 -8.85 1.68 -30.05
C GLU A 296 -9.38 0.27 -30.40
N ASP A 297 -8.48 -0.67 -30.68
CA ASP A 297 -8.75 -2.06 -31.06
C ASP A 297 -8.79 -3.04 -29.87
N MET A 298 -8.96 -2.52 -28.65
CA MET A 298 -8.96 -3.34 -27.41
C MET A 298 -9.99 -4.47 -27.46
N ASP A 299 -11.18 -4.23 -28.00
CA ASP A 299 -12.26 -5.22 -28.05
C ASP A 299 -11.93 -6.38 -29.02
N GLU A 300 -11.22 -6.08 -30.12
CA GLU A 300 -10.71 -7.06 -31.06
C GLU A 300 -9.57 -7.89 -30.45
N LYS A 301 -8.64 -7.23 -29.76
CA LYS A 301 -7.55 -7.87 -29.00
C LYS A 301 -8.12 -8.81 -27.94
N MET A 302 -9.11 -8.35 -27.16
CA MET A 302 -9.80 -9.14 -26.15
C MET A 302 -10.45 -10.38 -26.78
N SER A 303 -11.20 -10.20 -27.86
CA SER A 303 -11.86 -11.30 -28.58
C SER A 303 -10.87 -12.33 -29.14
N SER A 304 -9.73 -11.86 -29.64
CA SER A 304 -8.63 -12.70 -30.13
C SER A 304 -8.00 -13.53 -29.00
N VAL A 305 -7.69 -12.90 -27.86
CA VAL A 305 -7.14 -13.59 -26.68
C VAL A 305 -8.13 -14.63 -26.15
N ILE A 306 -9.40 -14.27 -25.97
CA ILE A 306 -10.44 -15.21 -25.55
C ILE A 306 -10.51 -16.39 -26.52
N SER A 307 -10.46 -16.13 -27.83
CA SER A 307 -10.50 -17.17 -28.87
C SER A 307 -9.31 -18.14 -28.79
N SER A 308 -8.12 -17.63 -28.46
CA SER A 308 -6.92 -18.45 -28.28
C SER A 308 -6.99 -19.34 -27.03
N LEU A 309 -7.72 -18.92 -26.00
CA LEU A 309 -7.89 -19.65 -24.74
C LEU A 309 -9.05 -20.67 -24.79
N ARG A 310 -9.90 -20.62 -25.82
CA ARG A 310 -11.08 -21.52 -25.98
C ARG A 310 -10.76 -23.00 -25.89
N ASN A 311 -9.60 -23.42 -26.38
CA ASN A 311 -9.24 -24.83 -26.46
C ASN A 311 -8.79 -25.42 -25.11
N MET A 312 -8.68 -24.61 -24.05
CA MET A 312 -8.15 -25.07 -22.75
C MET A 312 -9.19 -25.48 -21.70
N LEU A 313 -10.51 -25.46 -22.00
CA LEU A 313 -11.60 -25.77 -21.03
C LEU A 313 -11.46 -25.00 -19.70
N GLN A 314 -11.12 -23.73 -19.79
CA GLN A 314 -10.75 -22.88 -18.65
C GLN A 314 -11.80 -21.79 -18.41
N THR A 315 -12.13 -21.51 -17.15
CA THR A 315 -12.96 -20.34 -16.78
C THR A 315 -12.11 -19.08 -16.87
N ILE A 316 -12.56 -18.10 -17.66
CA ILE A 316 -11.85 -16.84 -17.90
C ILE A 316 -12.48 -15.76 -17.03
N GLY A 317 -11.68 -15.12 -16.18
CA GLY A 317 -12.06 -13.89 -15.49
C GLY A 317 -11.78 -12.67 -16.36
N ILE A 318 -12.68 -11.68 -16.37
CA ILE A 318 -12.46 -10.41 -17.07
C ILE A 318 -12.68 -9.25 -16.11
N LEU A 319 -11.63 -8.46 -15.91
CA LEU A 319 -11.68 -7.16 -15.27
C LEU A 319 -11.88 -6.08 -16.32
N ARG A 320 -13.06 -5.45 -16.30
CA ARG A 320 -13.49 -4.52 -17.35
C ARG A 320 -13.93 -3.18 -16.82
N THR A 321 -13.75 -2.17 -17.64
CA THR A 321 -14.18 -0.78 -17.40
C THR A 321 -15.42 -0.42 -18.18
N ARG A 322 -15.71 -1.16 -19.25
CA ARG A 322 -16.80 -0.92 -20.18
C ARG A 322 -17.74 -2.12 -20.24
N ASN A 323 -19.02 -1.86 -20.50
CA ASN A 323 -20.01 -2.92 -20.72
C ASN A 323 -19.94 -3.33 -22.19
N HIS A 324 -19.16 -4.36 -22.50
CA HIS A 324 -19.10 -4.96 -23.84
C HIS A 324 -19.69 -6.36 -23.81
N VAL A 325 -20.70 -6.61 -24.65
CA VAL A 325 -21.31 -7.93 -24.78
C VAL A 325 -20.42 -8.81 -25.65
N ILE A 326 -19.71 -9.74 -25.04
CA ILE A 326 -18.96 -10.75 -25.78
C ILE A 326 -19.97 -11.69 -26.45
N GLN A 327 -20.05 -11.64 -27.78
CA GLN A 327 -21.02 -12.45 -28.51
C GLN A 327 -20.65 -13.94 -28.46
N LYS A 328 -21.52 -14.74 -27.80
CA LYS A 328 -21.49 -16.21 -27.72
C LYS A 328 -20.11 -16.81 -27.42
N PRO A 329 -19.53 -16.58 -26.23
CA PRO A 329 -18.35 -17.33 -25.81
C PRO A 329 -18.73 -18.82 -25.66
N ARG A 330 -17.95 -19.72 -26.25
CA ARG A 330 -18.02 -21.17 -25.97
C ARG A 330 -17.22 -21.54 -24.71
N VAL A 331 -17.05 -20.59 -23.79
CA VAL A 331 -16.18 -20.66 -22.61
C VAL A 331 -16.90 -19.94 -21.48
N ASP A 332 -16.73 -20.44 -20.25
CA ASP A 332 -17.27 -19.80 -19.06
C ASP A 332 -16.49 -18.52 -18.77
N ILE A 333 -17.21 -17.39 -18.71
CA ILE A 333 -16.64 -16.07 -18.46
C ILE A 333 -17.25 -15.50 -17.18
N GLU A 334 -16.38 -15.14 -16.24
CA GLU A 334 -16.72 -14.42 -15.02
C GLU A 334 -16.27 -12.96 -15.16
N GLU A 335 -17.21 -12.03 -15.06
CA GLU A 335 -16.93 -10.61 -15.23
C GLU A 335 -16.94 -9.87 -13.89
N TYR A 336 -16.00 -8.94 -13.74
CA TYR A 336 -15.98 -8.01 -12.63
C TYR A 336 -15.78 -6.58 -13.16
N HIS A 337 -16.74 -5.72 -12.84
CA HIS A 337 -16.73 -4.33 -13.30
C HIS A 337 -15.89 -3.46 -12.34
N LEU A 338 -14.86 -2.82 -12.89
CA LEU A 338 -13.97 -1.91 -12.18
C LEU A 338 -14.54 -0.49 -12.05
N GLY A 339 -15.55 -0.14 -12.86
CA GLY A 339 -16.06 1.22 -13.01
C GLY A 339 -15.50 1.89 -14.26
N SER A 340 -15.96 3.12 -14.52
CA SER A 340 -15.71 3.83 -15.79
C SER A 340 -14.70 4.97 -15.65
N THR A 341 -14.22 5.26 -14.45
CA THR A 341 -13.26 6.33 -14.17
C THR A 341 -11.96 5.76 -13.58
N PRO A 342 -10.79 6.39 -13.80
CA PRO A 342 -9.52 5.91 -13.24
C PRO A 342 -9.56 5.71 -11.72
N ASN A 343 -10.22 6.63 -11.00
CA ASN A 343 -10.41 6.54 -9.56
C ASN A 343 -11.20 5.28 -9.13
N GLN A 344 -12.33 4.99 -9.78
CA GLN A 344 -13.11 3.77 -9.51
C GLN A 344 -12.30 2.52 -9.82
N VAL A 345 -11.55 2.53 -10.93
CA VAL A 345 -10.68 1.42 -11.32
C VAL A 345 -9.61 1.17 -10.26
N ALA A 346 -8.95 2.21 -9.77
CA ALA A 346 -7.98 2.11 -8.67
C ALA A 346 -8.60 1.53 -7.40
N HIS A 347 -9.79 2.00 -7.03
CA HIS A 347 -10.54 1.51 -5.87
C HIS A 347 -10.85 0.01 -5.95
N GLN A 348 -11.25 -0.45 -7.14
CA GLN A 348 -11.76 -1.81 -7.35
C GLN A 348 -10.70 -2.83 -7.78
N LEU A 349 -9.53 -2.40 -8.26
CA LEU A 349 -8.54 -3.28 -8.91
C LEU A 349 -8.18 -4.52 -8.08
N PHE A 350 -7.67 -4.33 -6.86
CA PHE A 350 -7.23 -5.48 -6.05
C PHE A 350 -8.40 -6.33 -5.54
N LYS A 351 -9.56 -5.70 -5.29
CA LYS A 351 -10.77 -6.43 -4.92
C LYS A 351 -11.23 -7.33 -6.07
N GLY A 352 -11.27 -6.80 -7.29
CA GLY A 352 -11.64 -7.56 -8.50
C GLY A 352 -10.67 -8.70 -8.80
N LEU A 353 -9.36 -8.48 -8.65
CA LEU A 353 -8.36 -9.55 -8.81
C LEU A 353 -8.60 -10.70 -7.82
N ARG A 354 -8.83 -10.38 -6.55
CA ARG A 354 -9.08 -11.38 -5.50
C ARG A 354 -10.44 -12.07 -5.64
N GLU A 355 -11.47 -11.31 -6.01
CA GLU A 355 -12.81 -11.83 -6.23
C GLU A 355 -12.83 -12.87 -7.36
N LEU A 356 -12.27 -12.53 -8.53
CA LEU A 356 -12.20 -13.46 -9.65
C LEU A 356 -11.37 -14.71 -9.32
N GLU A 357 -10.24 -14.54 -8.63
CA GLU A 357 -9.45 -15.67 -8.14
C GLU A 357 -10.28 -16.59 -7.22
N SER A 358 -11.06 -16.01 -6.30
CA SER A 358 -11.92 -16.78 -5.38
C SER A 358 -13.03 -17.56 -6.09
N ARG A 359 -13.43 -17.12 -7.29
CA ARG A 359 -14.38 -17.82 -8.17
C ARG A 359 -13.73 -18.95 -8.97
N GLY A 360 -12.43 -19.18 -8.81
CA GLY A 360 -11.72 -20.29 -9.44
C GLY A 360 -11.37 -20.07 -10.90
N VAL A 361 -11.28 -18.82 -11.37
CA VAL A 361 -10.83 -18.54 -12.73
C VAL A 361 -9.37 -18.93 -12.91
N SER A 362 -9.00 -19.49 -14.06
CA SER A 362 -7.61 -19.88 -14.34
C SER A 362 -6.77 -18.75 -14.91
N VAL A 363 -7.43 -17.78 -15.57
CA VAL A 363 -6.81 -16.63 -16.21
C VAL A 363 -7.70 -15.41 -16.03
N ILE A 364 -7.10 -14.27 -15.68
CA ILE A 364 -7.76 -12.97 -15.59
C ILE A 364 -7.24 -12.09 -16.73
N LEU A 365 -8.16 -11.64 -17.58
CA LEU A 365 -7.93 -10.62 -18.59
C LEU A 365 -8.25 -9.26 -17.99
N VAL A 366 -7.34 -8.29 -18.11
CA VAL A 366 -7.52 -6.93 -17.57
C VAL A 366 -7.55 -5.93 -18.71
N GLU A 367 -8.62 -5.16 -18.79
CA GLU A 367 -8.70 -3.99 -19.67
C GLU A 367 -7.81 -2.86 -19.15
N GLY A 368 -6.83 -2.44 -19.96
CA GLY A 368 -5.98 -1.31 -19.67
C GLY A 368 -6.73 0.02 -19.77
N ILE A 369 -6.30 0.99 -18.95
CA ILE A 369 -6.76 2.39 -19.01
C ILE A 369 -5.60 3.31 -19.39
N SER A 370 -5.89 4.58 -19.67
CA SER A 370 -4.85 5.58 -19.94
C SER A 370 -3.94 5.80 -18.73
N ASP A 371 -2.67 6.13 -18.95
CA ASP A 371 -1.68 6.45 -17.92
C ASP A 371 -1.85 7.90 -17.37
N THR A 372 -3.08 8.38 -17.28
CA THR A 372 -3.46 9.72 -16.78
C THR A 372 -4.12 9.60 -15.42
N ASP A 373 -3.89 10.58 -14.54
CA ASP A 373 -4.45 10.62 -13.17
C ASP A 373 -4.12 9.32 -12.39
N GLU A 374 -5.10 8.69 -11.73
CA GLU A 374 -4.90 7.41 -11.04
C GLU A 374 -4.56 6.26 -12.01
N GLY A 375 -4.79 6.43 -13.30
CA GLY A 375 -4.49 5.45 -14.33
C GLY A 375 -3.01 5.08 -14.39
N LEU A 376 -2.11 6.05 -14.12
CA LEU A 376 -0.68 5.78 -13.98
C LEU A 376 -0.39 4.80 -12.84
N ALA A 377 -1.08 4.92 -11.71
CA ALA A 377 -0.94 4.01 -10.58
C ALA A 377 -1.52 2.63 -10.90
N VAL A 378 -2.73 2.58 -11.45
CA VAL A 378 -3.40 1.33 -11.88
C VAL A 378 -2.51 0.57 -12.85
N MET A 379 -2.09 1.19 -13.94
CA MET A 379 -1.30 0.55 -14.98
C MET A 379 0.07 0.12 -14.46
N ASN A 380 0.67 0.86 -13.52
CA ASN A 380 1.88 0.40 -12.82
C ASN A 380 1.65 -0.93 -12.07
N ARG A 381 0.51 -1.11 -11.42
CA ARG A 381 0.16 -2.37 -10.71
C ARG A 381 -0.14 -3.50 -11.68
N VAL A 382 -0.98 -3.23 -12.68
CA VAL A 382 -1.42 -4.25 -13.63
C VAL A 382 -0.26 -4.76 -14.48
N ARG A 383 0.63 -3.87 -14.98
CA ARG A 383 1.83 -4.29 -15.72
C ARG A 383 2.79 -5.15 -14.88
N LYS A 384 2.85 -4.93 -13.56
CA LYS A 384 3.65 -5.76 -12.63
C LYS A 384 2.98 -7.10 -12.30
N ALA A 385 1.65 -7.12 -12.24
CA ALA A 385 0.87 -8.34 -12.00
C ALA A 385 0.84 -9.25 -13.24
N ALA A 386 0.84 -8.65 -14.44
CA ALA A 386 0.67 -9.34 -15.71
C ALA A 386 1.83 -10.30 -16.02
N SER A 387 1.46 -11.54 -16.35
CA SER A 387 2.37 -12.54 -16.91
C SER A 387 2.61 -12.33 -18.40
N ARG A 388 1.65 -11.71 -19.08
CA ARG A 388 1.63 -11.44 -20.52
C ARG A 388 0.93 -10.10 -20.76
N ILE A 389 1.51 -9.27 -21.64
CA ILE A 389 0.97 -7.98 -22.04
C ILE A 389 0.68 -8.03 -23.53
N ILE A 390 -0.52 -7.63 -23.94
CA ILE A 390 -0.94 -7.46 -25.33
C ILE A 390 -0.98 -5.96 -25.59
N ALA A 391 0.01 -5.47 -26.33
CA ALA A 391 0.13 -4.06 -26.71
C ALA A 391 -0.90 -3.69 -27.78
#